data_AF-A0A539EH85-F1
#
_entry.id   AF-A0A539EH85-F1
#
_cell.length_a   1.000
_cell.length_b   1.000
_cell.length_c   1.000
_cell.angle_alpha   90.00
_cell.angle_beta   90.00
_cell.angle_gamma   90.00
#
_symmetry.space_group_name_H-M   'P 1'
#
loop_
_entity.id
_entity.type
_entity.pdbx_description
1 polymer ?
#
loop_
_entity_poly.entity_id
_entity_poly.type
_entity_poly.pdbx_seq_one_letter_code
_entity_poly.pdbx_strand_id
1 'polypeptide(L)'
;MRSAALCALLALSGAGDAWAAAPDAPFDRDEVAVDNTDFVLLTEKGYSFDNEGILRSANRMTVSREDAAYLLEDLRSRRRLADLLEIKLIQDRTAVQGTMNAEDKASLRRIGQRDWPLLSKSSKEQLKAVFNDRELYDLNARSLAPQPDAASLLPAPVRASQAHAAVPLDQPLKTFGG
;
A
#
# COMPACT_ATOMS: atom_id res chain seq x y z
N MET A 1 55.90 -37.02 -27.64
CA MET A 1 55.54 -35.62 -27.33
C MET A 1 54.06 -35.47 -27.61
N ARG A 2 53.25 -35.39 -26.55
CA ARG A 2 51.78 -35.26 -26.61
C ARG A 2 51.45 -33.80 -26.34
N SER A 3 50.68 -33.17 -27.22
CA SER A 3 49.82 -32.03 -26.85
C SER A 3 48.59 -32.05 -27.74
N ALA A 4 47.51 -32.54 -27.14
CA ALA A 4 46.15 -32.35 -27.59
C ALA A 4 45.62 -31.02 -27.03
N ALA A 5 44.57 -30.53 -27.69
CA ALA A 5 43.56 -29.61 -27.16
C ALA A 5 43.98 -28.14 -26.95
N LEU A 6 43.67 -27.31 -27.95
CA LEU A 6 43.30 -25.91 -27.73
C LEU A 6 42.05 -25.59 -28.56
N CYS A 7 40.90 -26.02 -28.04
CA CYS A 7 39.57 -25.55 -28.43
C CYS A 7 38.82 -25.27 -27.13
N ALA A 8 39.09 -24.11 -26.54
CA ALA A 8 38.34 -23.58 -25.40
C ALA A 8 38.49 -22.06 -25.38
N LEU A 9 37.74 -21.39 -26.25
CA LEU A 9 37.55 -19.94 -26.22
C LEU A 9 36.07 -19.65 -26.55
N LEU A 10 35.20 -20.10 -25.65
CA LEU A 10 33.81 -19.67 -25.51
C LEU A 10 33.41 -19.88 -24.05
N ALA A 11 33.95 -19.04 -23.17
CA ALA A 11 33.40 -18.79 -21.85
C ALA A 11 33.01 -17.30 -21.81
N LEU A 12 32.05 -16.96 -22.68
CA LEU A 12 31.24 -15.76 -22.57
C LEU A 12 29.94 -16.21 -21.91
N SER A 13 29.78 -15.98 -20.61
CA SER A 13 28.49 -15.79 -19.92
C SER A 13 28.65 -16.01 -18.42
N GLY A 14 27.95 -15.19 -17.64
CA GLY A 14 27.61 -15.52 -16.27
C GLY A 14 28.16 -14.54 -15.23
N ALA A 15 27.52 -13.37 -15.15
CA ALA A 15 26.92 -12.83 -13.92
C ALA A 15 26.83 -11.30 -14.04
N GLY A 16 26.00 -10.85 -14.97
CA GLY A 16 25.69 -9.44 -15.18
C GLY A 16 24.23 -9.26 -15.54
N ASP A 17 23.32 -10.00 -14.90
CA ASP A 17 21.87 -9.85 -15.08
C ASP A 17 21.18 -9.84 -13.72
N ALA A 18 21.29 -8.70 -13.03
CA ALA A 18 20.40 -8.35 -11.92
C ALA A 18 19.22 -7.46 -12.40
N TRP A 19 18.94 -7.42 -13.70
CA TRP A 19 18.15 -6.33 -14.30
C TRP A 19 17.07 -6.84 -15.26
N ALA A 20 16.15 -7.65 -14.76
CA ALA A 20 14.75 -7.72 -15.17
C ALA A 20 14.08 -8.84 -14.37
N ALA A 21 13.52 -8.53 -13.19
CA ALA A 21 12.57 -9.46 -12.59
C ALA A 21 11.46 -9.72 -13.61
N ALA A 22 11.12 -10.99 -13.86
CA ALA A 22 10.12 -11.37 -14.85
C ALA A 22 8.78 -10.67 -14.53
N PRO A 23 8.02 -10.19 -15.53
CA PRO A 23 6.74 -9.51 -15.30
C PRO A 23 5.72 -10.37 -14.53
N ASP A 24 5.80 -11.69 -14.72
CA ASP A 24 4.99 -12.70 -14.02
C ASP A 24 5.46 -12.99 -12.58
N ALA A 25 6.58 -12.41 -12.15
CA ALA A 25 7.07 -12.60 -10.79
C ALA A 25 6.07 -12.03 -9.78
N PRO A 26 5.96 -12.61 -8.56
CA PRO A 26 5.17 -12.04 -7.49
C PRO A 26 5.54 -10.57 -7.22
N PHE A 27 4.54 -9.73 -6.96
CA PHE A 27 4.80 -8.40 -6.46
C PHE A 27 5.26 -8.50 -5.00
N ASP A 28 6.50 -8.06 -4.75
CA ASP A 28 7.12 -8.00 -3.43
C ASP A 28 7.35 -6.53 -3.03
N ARG A 29 6.83 -6.16 -1.85
CA ARG A 29 6.98 -4.80 -1.31
C ARG A 29 8.42 -4.46 -0.88
N ASP A 30 9.24 -5.48 -0.61
CA ASP A 30 10.63 -5.31 -0.21
C ASP A 30 11.51 -5.02 -1.45
N GLU A 31 11.04 -5.40 -2.64
CA GLU A 31 11.67 -5.09 -3.93
C GLU A 31 11.10 -3.80 -4.56
N VAL A 32 9.81 -3.54 -4.40
CA VAL A 32 9.12 -2.36 -4.94
C VAL A 32 8.46 -1.62 -3.79
N ALA A 33 9.01 -0.46 -3.44
CA ALA A 33 8.49 0.37 -2.35
C ALA A 33 7.03 0.75 -2.60
N VAL A 34 6.18 0.38 -1.64
CA VAL A 34 4.76 0.75 -1.60
C VAL A 34 4.59 1.89 -0.61
N ASP A 35 4.08 3.02 -1.07
CA ASP A 35 3.80 4.14 -0.18
C ASP A 35 2.56 3.86 0.70
N ASN A 36 2.41 4.63 1.79
CA ASN A 36 1.29 4.43 2.71
C ASN A 36 -0.08 4.68 2.05
N THR A 37 -0.16 5.53 1.02
CA THR A 37 -1.41 5.81 0.29
C THR A 37 -1.84 4.58 -0.48
N ASP A 38 -0.92 3.97 -1.23
CA ASP A 38 -1.13 2.74 -1.97
C ASP A 38 -1.47 1.57 -1.07
N PHE A 39 -0.77 1.45 0.06
CA PHE A 39 -1.06 0.43 1.06
C PHE A 39 -2.51 0.52 1.56
N VAL A 40 -2.98 1.72 1.87
CA VAL A 40 -4.37 1.97 2.28
C VAL A 40 -5.33 1.63 1.15
N LEU A 41 -5.06 2.05 -0.09
CA LEU A 41 -5.90 1.74 -1.26
C LEU A 41 -6.03 0.23 -1.49
N LEU A 42 -4.92 -0.51 -1.42
CA LEU A 42 -4.90 -1.97 -1.55
C LEU A 42 -5.74 -2.63 -0.45
N THR A 43 -5.55 -2.21 0.80
CA THR A 43 -6.25 -2.78 1.96
C THR A 43 -7.76 -2.52 1.91
N GLU A 44 -8.17 -1.29 1.54
CA GLU A 44 -9.59 -0.92 1.34
C GLU A 44 -10.28 -1.80 0.28
N LYS A 45 -9.51 -2.42 -0.62
CA LYS A 45 -10.00 -3.27 -1.70
C LYS A 45 -9.80 -4.76 -1.46
N GLY A 46 -9.38 -5.14 -0.25
CA GLY A 46 -9.22 -6.53 0.15
C GLY A 46 -7.94 -7.19 -0.34
N TYR A 47 -6.94 -6.41 -0.73
CA TYR A 47 -5.58 -6.91 -0.97
C TYR A 47 -4.75 -6.78 0.31
N SER A 48 -3.80 -7.69 0.48
CA SER A 48 -2.94 -7.71 1.66
C SER A 48 -1.56 -8.28 1.34
N PHE A 49 -0.54 -7.81 2.04
CA PHE A 49 0.79 -8.42 2.02
C PHE A 49 0.85 -9.57 3.02
N ASP A 50 1.44 -10.68 2.63
CA ASP A 50 1.71 -11.78 3.55
C ASP A 50 3.00 -11.55 4.38
N ASN A 51 3.38 -12.56 5.17
CA ASN A 51 4.58 -12.50 6.01
C ASN A 51 5.89 -12.39 5.21
N GLU A 52 5.85 -12.74 3.93
CA GLU A 52 6.99 -12.69 3.00
C GLU A 52 7.02 -11.39 2.20
N GLY A 53 6.07 -10.46 2.44
CA GLY A 53 6.00 -9.20 1.71
C GLY A 53 5.31 -9.30 0.35
N ILE A 54 4.70 -10.44 0.02
CA ILE A 54 4.06 -10.69 -1.27
C ILE A 54 2.62 -10.21 -1.27
N LEU A 55 2.23 -9.46 -2.30
CA LEU A 55 0.87 -8.98 -2.49
C LEU A 55 -0.09 -10.13 -2.87
N ARG A 56 -1.17 -10.28 -2.09
CA ARG A 56 -2.24 -11.24 -2.33
C ARG A 56 -3.60 -10.56 -2.47
N SER A 57 -4.44 -11.12 -3.33
CA SER A 57 -5.85 -10.74 -3.43
C SER A 57 -6.69 -11.34 -2.30
N ALA A 58 -7.95 -10.91 -2.18
CA ALA A 58 -8.92 -11.44 -1.22
C ALA A 58 -9.08 -12.98 -1.29
N ASN A 59 -8.90 -13.55 -2.49
CA ASN A 59 -8.95 -15.00 -2.73
C ASN A 59 -7.62 -15.70 -2.48
N ARG A 60 -6.66 -15.02 -1.83
CA ARG A 60 -5.29 -15.49 -1.52
C ARG A 60 -4.41 -15.78 -2.74
N MET A 61 -4.83 -15.37 -3.93
CA MET A 61 -4.02 -15.48 -5.13
C MET A 61 -2.91 -14.44 -5.10
N THR A 62 -1.70 -14.86 -5.46
CA THR A 62 -0.56 -13.97 -5.65
C THR A 62 -0.84 -13.03 -6.82
N VAL A 63 -0.55 -11.74 -6.63
CA VAL A 63 -0.63 -10.73 -7.69
C VAL A 63 0.76 -10.60 -8.32
N SER A 64 0.83 -10.68 -9.65
CA SER A 64 2.09 -10.48 -10.37
C SER A 64 2.54 -9.03 -10.28
N ARG A 65 3.82 -8.77 -10.56
CA ARG A 65 4.36 -7.41 -10.57
C ARG A 65 3.68 -6.54 -11.63
N GLU A 66 3.43 -7.09 -12.81
CA GLU A 66 2.71 -6.40 -13.87
C GLU A 66 1.26 -6.08 -13.46
N ASP A 67 0.51 -7.08 -12.97
CA ASP A 67 -0.86 -6.88 -12.51
C ASP A 67 -0.96 -5.86 -11.38
N ALA A 68 0.00 -5.87 -10.44
CA ALA A 68 0.04 -4.94 -9.33
C ALA A 68 0.21 -3.48 -9.80
N ALA A 69 1.03 -3.23 -10.82
CA ALA A 69 1.19 -1.89 -11.39
C ALA A 69 -0.12 -1.36 -12.00
N TYR A 70 -0.81 -2.20 -12.78
CA TYR A 70 -2.13 -1.86 -13.34
C TYR A 70 -3.19 -1.69 -12.28
N LEU A 71 -3.21 -2.57 -11.28
CA LEU A 71 -4.13 -2.50 -10.14
C LEU A 71 -3.97 -1.19 -9.39
N LEU A 72 -2.76 -0.82 -9.00
CA LEU A 72 -2.50 0.41 -8.26
C LEU A 72 -2.93 1.65 -9.05
N GLU A 73 -2.64 1.70 -10.35
CA GLU A 73 -3.05 2.82 -11.19
C GLU A 73 -4.58 2.92 -11.34
N ASP A 74 -5.28 1.80 -11.47
CA ASP A 74 -6.75 1.76 -11.48
C ASP A 74 -7.32 2.28 -10.14
N LEU A 75 -6.78 1.81 -9.01
CA LEU A 75 -7.23 2.24 -7.68
C LEU A 75 -7.01 3.74 -7.44
N ARG A 76 -5.82 4.24 -7.79
CA ARG A 76 -5.50 5.67 -7.71
C ARG A 76 -6.41 6.50 -8.60
N SER A 77 -6.64 6.04 -9.84
CA SER A 77 -7.50 6.74 -10.81
C SER A 77 -8.94 6.83 -10.33
N ARG A 78 -9.50 5.74 -9.80
CA ARG A 78 -10.86 5.74 -9.24
C ARG A 78 -10.99 6.63 -8.01
N ARG A 79 -10.02 6.60 -7.10
CA ARG A 79 -10.00 7.47 -5.93
C ARG A 79 -9.93 8.94 -6.33
N ARG A 80 -8.99 9.29 -7.20
CA ARG A 80 -8.85 10.65 -7.76
C ARG A 80 -10.16 11.11 -8.41
N LEU A 81 -10.80 10.27 -9.21
CA LEU A 81 -12.07 10.61 -9.86
C LEU A 81 -13.17 10.88 -8.83
N ALA A 82 -13.31 10.03 -7.81
CA ALA A 82 -14.28 10.22 -6.75
C ALA A 82 -14.06 11.55 -6.01
N ASP A 83 -12.81 11.87 -5.67
CA ASP A 83 -12.44 13.11 -4.99
C ASP A 83 -12.72 14.35 -5.86
N LEU A 84 -12.40 14.28 -7.16
CA LEU A 84 -12.69 15.37 -8.10
C LEU A 84 -14.19 15.63 -8.24
N LEU A 85 -15.00 14.57 -8.27
CA LEU A 85 -16.46 14.70 -8.29
C LEU A 85 -16.97 15.34 -7.00
N GLU A 86 -16.48 14.92 -5.84
CA GLU A 86 -16.87 15.51 -4.55
C GLU A 86 -16.48 17.00 -4.46
N ILE A 87 -15.26 17.35 -4.85
CA ILE A 87 -14.79 18.74 -4.93
C ILE A 87 -15.72 19.56 -5.85
N LYS A 88 -16.05 19.03 -7.02
CA LYS A 88 -16.88 19.73 -8.00
C LYS A 88 -18.31 19.96 -7.48
N LEU A 89 -18.91 18.95 -6.85
CA LEU A 89 -20.23 19.06 -6.23
C LEU A 89 -20.28 20.11 -5.12
N ILE A 90 -19.24 20.17 -4.29
CA ILE A 90 -19.12 21.19 -3.24
C ILE A 90 -18.97 22.60 -3.85
N GLN A 91 -18.14 22.74 -4.90
CA GLN A 91 -17.97 24.01 -5.59
C GLN A 91 -19.25 24.51 -6.23
N ASP A 92 -19.99 23.62 -6.90
CA ASP A 92 -21.26 23.98 -7.55
C ASP A 92 -22.31 24.39 -6.51
N ARG A 93 -22.39 23.67 -5.37
CA ARG A 93 -23.25 24.04 -4.25
C ARG A 93 -22.88 25.40 -3.66
N THR A 94 -21.58 25.64 -3.46
CA THR A 94 -21.06 26.91 -2.94
C THR A 94 -21.36 28.06 -3.89
N ALA A 95 -21.26 27.84 -5.20
CA ALA A 95 -21.60 28.85 -6.21
C ALA A 95 -23.08 29.24 -6.16
N VAL A 96 -23.98 28.30 -5.88
CA VAL A 96 -25.42 28.56 -5.71
C VAL A 96 -25.73 29.24 -4.38
N GLN A 97 -25.10 28.81 -3.28
CA GLN A 97 -25.34 29.34 -1.93
C GLN A 97 -24.59 30.65 -1.64
N GLY A 98 -23.58 30.99 -2.45
CA GLY A 98 -22.72 32.16 -2.29
C GLY A 98 -21.66 32.04 -1.18
N THR A 99 -21.80 31.08 -0.27
CA THR A 99 -20.85 30.84 0.83
C THR A 99 -20.68 29.34 1.08
N MET A 100 -19.47 28.94 1.50
CA MET A 100 -19.16 27.54 1.81
C MET A 100 -19.55 27.24 3.26
N ASN A 101 -20.37 26.21 3.47
CA ASN A 101 -20.75 25.77 4.81
C ASN A 101 -19.59 25.00 5.50
N ALA A 102 -19.72 24.78 6.81
CA ALA A 102 -18.69 24.13 7.61
C ALA A 102 -18.48 22.65 7.23
N GLU A 103 -19.54 21.95 6.82
CA GLU A 103 -19.49 20.54 6.43
C GLU A 103 -18.70 20.35 5.12
N ASP A 104 -19.01 21.16 4.11
CA ASP A 104 -18.32 21.21 2.83
C ASP A 104 -16.84 21.56 3.03
N LYS A 105 -16.54 22.55 3.88
CA LYS A 105 -15.16 22.88 4.24
C LYS A 105 -14.45 21.70 4.90
N ALA A 106 -15.10 20.99 5.81
CA ALA A 106 -14.53 19.81 6.46
C ALA A 106 -14.29 18.66 5.47
N SER A 107 -15.19 18.46 4.51
CA SER A 107 -15.02 17.44 3.46
C SER A 107 -13.86 17.78 2.51
N LEU A 108 -13.74 19.03 2.05
CA LEU A 108 -12.59 19.48 1.26
C LEU A 108 -11.26 19.31 2.03
N ARG A 109 -11.26 19.60 3.33
CA ARG A 109 -10.08 19.37 4.19
C ARG A 109 -9.75 17.88 4.31
N ARG A 110 -10.74 17.02 4.46
CA ARG A 110 -10.56 15.56 4.53
C ARG A 110 -9.94 15.01 3.25
N ILE A 111 -10.46 15.41 2.08
CA ILE A 111 -9.90 15.05 0.77
C ILE A 111 -8.45 15.51 0.68
N GLY A 112 -8.19 16.79 0.97
CA GLY A 112 -6.85 17.35 0.87
C GLY A 112 -5.84 16.70 1.81
N GLN A 113 -6.24 16.30 3.03
CA GLN A 113 -5.33 15.61 3.95
C GLN A 113 -5.02 14.17 3.55
N ARG A 114 -5.98 13.49 2.93
CA ARG A 114 -5.92 12.06 2.61
C ARG A 114 -5.25 11.82 1.27
N ASP A 115 -5.63 12.57 0.24
CA ASP A 115 -5.28 12.27 -1.14
C ASP A 115 -4.41 13.36 -1.79
N TRP A 116 -3.80 14.29 -1.00
CA TRP A 116 -2.94 15.36 -1.54
C TRP A 116 -1.96 14.86 -2.63
N PRO A 117 -1.22 13.75 -2.44
CA PRO A 117 -0.26 13.29 -3.46
C PRO A 117 -0.94 12.91 -4.78
N LEU A 118 -2.18 12.39 -4.72
CA LEU A 118 -2.94 11.92 -5.87
C LEU A 118 -3.60 13.07 -6.66
N LEU A 119 -3.79 14.23 -6.04
CA LEU A 119 -4.49 15.35 -6.65
C LEU A 119 -3.62 16.09 -7.69
N SER A 120 -4.27 16.52 -8.76
CA SER A 120 -3.64 17.38 -9.78
C SER A 120 -3.23 18.73 -9.21
N LYS A 121 -2.30 19.43 -9.86
CA LYS A 121 -1.93 20.80 -9.49
C LYS A 121 -3.14 21.73 -9.43
N SER A 122 -4.06 21.64 -10.39
CA SER A 122 -5.26 22.49 -10.43
C SER A 122 -6.17 22.22 -9.23
N SER A 123 -6.40 20.95 -8.90
CA SER A 123 -7.21 20.55 -7.73
C SER A 123 -6.58 21.01 -6.43
N LYS A 124 -5.25 20.92 -6.30
CA LYS A 124 -4.52 21.44 -5.14
C LYS A 124 -4.72 22.94 -4.96
N GLU A 125 -4.61 23.72 -6.05
CA GLU A 125 -4.87 25.17 -5.99
C GLU A 125 -6.28 25.49 -5.48
N GLN A 126 -7.29 24.75 -5.96
CA GLN A 126 -8.67 24.93 -5.50
C GLN A 126 -8.86 24.64 -4.01
N LEU A 127 -8.10 23.69 -3.46
CA LEU A 127 -8.17 23.32 -2.04
C LEU A 127 -7.36 24.26 -1.14
N LYS A 128 -6.43 25.07 -1.65
CA LYS A 128 -5.58 25.93 -0.79
C LYS A 128 -6.39 26.84 0.13
N ALA A 129 -7.54 27.33 -0.34
CA ALA A 129 -8.40 28.22 0.43
C ALA A 129 -8.94 27.61 1.74
N VAL A 130 -8.93 26.28 1.89
CA VAL A 130 -9.43 25.61 3.10
C VAL A 130 -8.33 25.21 4.09
N PHE A 131 -7.07 25.48 3.78
CA PHE A 131 -5.90 25.17 4.61
C PHE A 131 -5.13 26.45 4.96
N ASN A 132 -4.40 26.41 6.08
CA ASN A 132 -3.43 27.48 6.40
C ASN A 132 -2.05 27.16 5.80
N ASP A 133 -1.15 28.16 5.78
CA ASP A 133 0.17 28.02 5.15
C ASP A 133 1.03 26.90 5.73
N ARG A 134 0.94 26.68 7.06
CA ARG A 134 1.66 25.59 7.73
C ARG A 134 1.14 24.23 7.28
N GLU A 135 -0.17 24.06 7.20
CA GLU A 135 -0.79 22.83 6.70
C GLU A 135 -0.41 22.57 5.24
N LEU A 136 -0.40 23.61 4.40
CA LEU A 136 0.01 23.48 3.01
C LEU A 136 1.48 23.08 2.88
N TYR A 137 2.36 23.62 3.71
CA TYR A 137 3.77 23.19 3.78
C TYR A 137 3.87 21.70 4.11
N ASP A 138 3.18 21.24 5.16
CA ASP A 138 3.20 19.85 5.60
C ASP A 138 2.66 18.90 4.51
N LEU A 139 1.56 19.28 3.85
CA LEU A 139 0.96 18.49 2.77
C LEU A 139 1.89 18.37 1.56
N ASN A 140 2.57 19.46 1.18
CA ASN A 140 3.53 19.45 0.09
C ASN A 140 4.79 18.66 0.43
N ALA A 141 5.29 18.77 1.67
CA ALA A 141 6.44 17.99 2.13
C ALA A 141 6.17 16.48 2.05
N ARG A 142 4.96 16.03 2.43
CA ARG A 142 4.54 14.62 2.32
C ARG A 142 4.45 14.12 0.87
N SER A 143 4.19 15.02 -0.08
CA SER A 143 4.11 14.67 -1.51
C SER A 143 5.47 14.62 -2.20
N LEU A 144 6.50 15.20 -1.59
CA LEU A 144 7.85 15.32 -2.15
C LEU A 144 8.83 14.32 -1.54
N ALA A 145 8.53 13.76 -0.37
CA ALA A 145 9.40 12.80 0.28
C ALA A 145 9.30 11.42 -0.39
N PRO A 146 10.42 10.81 -0.84
CA PRO A 146 10.52 9.36 -0.84
C PRO A 146 10.33 8.93 0.62
N GLN A 147 9.22 8.27 0.94
CA GLN A 147 8.99 7.87 2.32
C GLN A 147 10.00 6.79 2.71
N PRO A 148 10.68 6.92 3.86
CA PRO A 148 11.60 5.91 4.33
C PRO A 148 10.81 4.68 4.80
N ASP A 149 11.29 3.51 4.37
CA ASP A 149 11.01 2.14 4.81
C ASP A 149 9.67 1.88 5.51
N ALA A 150 8.81 1.15 4.80
CA ALA A 150 7.56 0.53 5.27
C ALA A 150 7.72 -0.43 6.49
N ALA A 151 8.91 -0.52 7.09
CA ALA A 151 9.20 -1.32 8.27
C ALA A 151 8.58 -0.75 9.56
N SER A 152 8.21 0.54 9.62
CA SER A 152 7.70 1.16 10.86
C SER A 152 6.17 1.15 11.04
N LEU A 153 5.40 0.66 10.06
CA LEU A 153 3.92 0.65 10.12
C LEU A 153 3.32 -0.75 10.32
N LEU A 154 4.13 -1.77 10.58
CA LEU A 154 3.61 -3.08 10.97
C LEU A 154 3.03 -2.99 12.39
N PRO A 155 1.75 -3.36 12.60
CA PRO A 155 1.22 -3.50 13.96
C PRO A 155 2.09 -4.53 14.70
N ALA A 156 2.43 -4.22 15.96
CA ALA A 156 3.26 -5.09 16.78
C ALA A 156 2.75 -6.54 16.70
N PRO A 157 3.63 -7.54 16.49
CA PRO A 157 3.19 -8.93 16.46
C PRO A 157 2.46 -9.21 17.77
N VAL A 158 1.18 -9.59 17.65
CA VAL A 158 0.39 -10.06 18.77
C VAL A 158 1.18 -11.24 19.33
N ARG A 159 1.88 -11.03 20.46
CA ARG A 159 2.46 -12.12 21.22
C ARG A 159 1.28 -13.05 21.49
N ALA A 160 1.26 -14.21 20.83
CA ALA A 160 0.46 -15.32 21.28
C ALA A 160 0.84 -15.51 22.75
N SER A 161 -0.04 -15.08 23.65
CA SER A 161 0.07 -15.42 25.05
C SER A 161 0.01 -16.94 25.06
N GLN A 162 1.17 -17.58 25.19
CA GLN A 162 1.23 -18.98 25.56
C GLN A 162 0.59 -19.07 26.94
N ALA A 163 -0.72 -19.24 26.95
CA ALA A 163 -1.40 -19.85 28.07
C ALA A 163 -0.94 -21.31 28.08
N HIS A 164 0.23 -21.55 28.70
CA HIS A 164 0.53 -22.84 29.28
C HIS A 164 -0.45 -23.06 30.44
N ALA A 165 -1.71 -23.35 30.10
CA ALA A 165 -2.57 -24.11 30.98
C ALA A 165 -2.13 -25.56 30.81
N ALA A 166 -1.18 -25.98 31.65
CA ALA A 166 -0.94 -27.38 31.90
C ALA A 166 -2.28 -28.00 32.32
N VAL A 167 -2.89 -28.80 31.44
CA VAL A 167 -3.98 -29.69 31.79
C VAL A 167 -3.35 -30.81 32.62
N PRO A 168 -3.66 -30.96 33.92
CA PRO A 168 -3.25 -32.14 34.65
C PRO A 168 -4.09 -33.30 34.14
N LEU A 169 -3.49 -34.13 33.29
CA LEU A 169 -3.96 -35.49 33.03
C LEU A 169 -3.67 -36.30 34.32
N ASP A 170 -4.61 -36.34 35.25
CA ASP A 170 -4.79 -37.45 36.20
C ASP A 170 -5.96 -37.17 37.15
N GLN A 171 -7.16 -37.60 36.76
CA GLN A 171 -8.17 -38.02 37.73
C GLN A 171 -8.85 -39.29 37.22
N PRO A 172 -8.73 -40.43 37.94
CA PRO A 172 -9.47 -41.63 37.60
C PRO A 172 -10.98 -41.42 37.88
N LEU A 173 -11.79 -41.75 36.88
CA LEU A 173 -13.24 -41.86 36.97
C LEU A 173 -13.63 -42.75 38.15
N LYS A 174 -14.19 -42.16 39.21
CA LYS A 174 -14.94 -42.93 40.21
C LYS A 174 -16.25 -43.38 39.56
N THR A 175 -16.32 -44.67 39.27
CA THR A 175 -17.55 -45.39 38.99
C THR A 175 -18.48 -45.30 40.20
N PHE A 176 -19.64 -44.67 40.04
CA PHE A 176 -20.76 -44.86 40.96
C PHE A 176 -21.43 -46.18 40.60
N GLY A 177 -21.18 -47.22 41.40
CA GLY A 177 -21.95 -48.45 41.49
C GLY A 177 -22.59 -48.50 42.88
N GLY A 178 -23.85 -48.97 42.92
CA GLY A 178 -24.73 -48.94 44.10
C GLY A 178 -24.30 -49.79 45.28
#